data_AF-A0A7V4YR04-F1
#
_entry.id   AF-A0A7V4YR04-F1
#
_cell.length_a   1.000
_cell.length_b   1.000
_cell.length_c   1.000
_cell.angle_alpha   90.00
_cell.angle_beta   90.00
_cell.angle_gamma   90.00
#
_symmetry.space_group_name_H-M   'P 1'
#
loop_
_entity.id
_entity.type
_entity.pdbx_description
1 polymer ?
#
loop_
_entity_poly.entity_id
_entity_poly.type
_entity_poly.pdbx_seq_one_letter_code
_entity_poly.pdbx_strand_id
1 'polypeptide(L)'
;MEIEKLTEEVLKNAGDYETLEKGRVYHSNGLVRKKVFSEYGIAGEVHGNHGTYYPILYYEKGKLSFRCTCEKKDMCKHVVALGLSWIYERKEFKPVEEILGGKNEKEKMEIIKSALFKLPGFLSFI
;
A
#
# COMPACT_ATOMS: atom_id res chain seq x y z
N MET A 1 15.04 -3.30 -4.93
CA MET A 1 14.37 -3.32 -3.61
C MET A 1 13.69 -4.67 -3.44
N GLU A 2 13.59 -5.23 -2.22
CA GLU A 2 12.95 -6.55 -2.08
C GLU A 2 11.50 -6.55 -2.55
N ILE A 3 10.75 -5.46 -2.33
CA ILE A 3 9.36 -5.30 -2.78
C ILE A 3 9.17 -5.50 -4.30
N GLU A 4 10.20 -5.37 -5.13
CA GLU A 4 10.13 -5.66 -6.57
C GLU A 4 9.93 -7.15 -6.87
N LYS A 5 10.29 -8.02 -5.92
CA LYS A 5 10.10 -9.49 -5.97
C LYS A 5 8.70 -9.91 -5.50
N LEU A 6 7.83 -8.98 -5.11
CA LEU A 6 6.44 -9.29 -4.79
C LEU A 6 5.76 -9.92 -6.02
N THR A 7 5.17 -11.11 -5.85
CA THR A 7 4.43 -11.81 -6.89
C THR A 7 3.00 -12.11 -6.44
N GLU A 8 2.14 -12.50 -7.38
CA GLU A 8 0.81 -12.99 -7.03
C GLU A 8 0.84 -14.24 -6.16
N GLU A 9 1.84 -15.10 -6.32
CA GLU A 9 2.00 -16.29 -5.49
C GLU A 9 2.27 -15.92 -4.03
N VAL A 10 3.11 -14.90 -3.80
CA VAL A 10 3.33 -14.37 -2.45
C VAL A 10 2.03 -13.84 -1.84
N LEU A 11 1.21 -13.12 -2.62
CA LEU A 11 -0.11 -12.67 -2.16
C LEU A 11 -1.05 -13.84 -1.87
N LYS A 12 -1.08 -14.84 -2.77
CA LYS A 12 -1.90 -16.05 -2.64
C LYS A 12 -1.57 -16.85 -1.38
N ASN A 13 -0.29 -16.95 -1.05
CA ASN A 13 0.17 -17.72 0.11
C ASN A 13 -0.12 -17.02 1.44
N ALA A 14 -0.39 -15.72 1.45
CA ALA A 14 -0.61 -14.95 2.66
C ALA A 14 -2.09 -14.60 2.93
N GLY A 15 -3.01 -14.85 1.98
CA GLY A 15 -4.44 -14.56 2.11
C GLY A 15 -5.33 -15.71 1.65
N ASP A 16 -6.59 -15.70 2.08
CA ASP A 16 -7.60 -16.67 1.63
C ASP A 16 -8.11 -16.38 0.20
N TYR A 17 -8.68 -17.40 -0.45
CA TYR A 17 -9.16 -17.31 -1.83
C TYR A 17 -10.20 -16.21 -2.05
N GLU A 18 -11.16 -16.06 -1.12
CA GLU A 18 -12.24 -15.08 -1.22
C GLU A 18 -11.71 -13.64 -1.14
N THR A 19 -10.74 -13.40 -0.25
CA THR A 19 -10.05 -12.12 -0.08
C THR A 19 -9.26 -11.77 -1.33
N LEU A 20 -8.60 -12.75 -1.94
CA LEU A 20 -7.85 -12.54 -3.18
C LEU A 20 -8.76 -12.13 -4.33
N GLU A 21 -9.90 -12.81 -4.49
CA GLU A 21 -10.87 -12.50 -5.53
C GLU A 21 -11.47 -11.11 -5.37
N LYS A 22 -11.88 -10.75 -4.15
CA LYS A 22 -12.34 -9.39 -3.84
C LYS A 22 -11.24 -8.35 -4.10
N GLY A 23 -9.99 -8.67 -3.81
CA GLY A 23 -8.85 -7.82 -4.11
C GLY A 23 -8.64 -7.59 -5.60
N ARG A 24 -8.78 -8.63 -6.42
CA ARG A 24 -8.75 -8.52 -7.89
C ARG A 24 -9.84 -7.60 -8.41
N VAL A 25 -11.06 -7.73 -7.90
CA VAL A 25 -12.18 -6.84 -8.27
C VAL A 25 -11.87 -5.37 -7.93
N TYR A 26 -11.28 -5.12 -6.77
CA TYR A 26 -10.91 -3.75 -6.37
C TYR A 26 -9.80 -3.17 -7.26
N HIS A 27 -8.81 -3.98 -7.61
CA HIS A 27 -7.76 -3.62 -8.56
C HIS A 27 -8.33 -3.33 -9.95
N SER A 28 -9.11 -4.26 -10.53
CA SER A 28 -9.66 -4.11 -11.88
C SER A 28 -10.61 -2.92 -12.02
N ASN A 29 -11.29 -2.54 -10.94
CA ASN A 29 -12.17 -1.38 -10.91
C ASN A 29 -11.43 -0.04 -10.67
N GLY A 30 -10.09 -0.03 -10.62
CA GLY A 30 -9.30 1.19 -10.45
C GLY A 30 -9.50 1.87 -9.09
N LEU A 31 -9.79 1.08 -8.04
CA LEU A 31 -10.10 1.64 -6.72
C LEU A 31 -8.84 2.00 -5.91
N VAL A 32 -7.65 1.61 -6.38
CA VAL A 32 -6.36 1.96 -5.78
C VAL A 32 -5.85 3.26 -6.39
N ARG A 33 -5.60 4.26 -5.54
CA ARG A 33 -5.18 5.62 -5.88
C ARG A 33 -4.01 6.05 -5.01
N LYS A 34 -3.39 7.18 -5.36
CA LYS A 34 -2.27 7.80 -4.61
C LYS A 34 -1.21 6.76 -4.21
N LYS A 35 -0.77 6.01 -5.22
CA LYS A 35 0.17 4.88 -5.10
C LYS A 35 1.57 5.42 -4.86
N VAL A 36 2.20 5.00 -3.77
CA VAL A 36 3.55 5.46 -3.41
C VAL A 36 4.43 4.29 -2.99
N PHE A 37 5.74 4.41 -3.22
CA PHE A 37 6.71 3.42 -2.81
C PHE A 37 7.95 4.07 -2.19
N SER A 38 8.61 3.31 -1.32
CA SER A 38 9.93 3.61 -0.76
C SER A 38 10.79 2.35 -0.86
N GLU A 39 12.02 2.41 -0.36
CA GLU A 39 12.87 1.22 -0.26
C GLU A 39 12.29 0.12 0.66
N TYR A 40 11.40 0.50 1.59
CA TYR A 40 10.81 -0.39 2.59
C TYR A 40 9.54 -1.09 2.10
N GLY A 41 8.80 -0.50 1.16
CA GLY A 41 7.53 -1.07 0.71
C GLY A 41 6.68 -0.17 -0.19
N ILE A 42 5.39 -0.50 -0.23
CA ILE A 42 4.36 0.25 -0.96
C ILE A 42 3.21 0.68 -0.04
N ALA A 43 2.61 1.83 -0.33
CA ALA A 43 1.41 2.32 0.32
C ALA A 43 0.45 2.93 -0.72
N GLY A 44 -0.82 3.07 -0.36
CA GLY A 44 -1.80 3.67 -1.24
C GLY A 44 -3.12 4.01 -0.55
N GLU A 45 -4.02 4.56 -1.33
CA GLU A 45 -5.39 4.90 -0.95
C GLU A 45 -6.34 3.97 -1.70
N VAL A 46 -7.17 3.21 -1.00
CA VAL A 46 -8.14 2.28 -1.60
C VAL A 46 -9.55 2.69 -1.23
N HIS A 47 -10.34 3.04 -2.24
CA HIS A 47 -11.75 3.40 -2.06
C HIS A 47 -12.59 2.13 -1.94
N GLY A 48 -13.31 1.98 -0.84
CA GLY A 48 -14.29 0.92 -0.64
C GLY A 48 -15.66 1.45 -0.31
N ASN A 49 -16.62 0.54 -0.20
CA ASN A 49 -18.05 0.88 -0.01
C ASN A 49 -18.34 1.68 1.27
N HIS A 50 -17.51 1.55 2.31
CA HIS A 50 -17.70 2.20 3.61
C HIS A 50 -16.66 3.29 3.89
N GLY A 51 -15.91 3.71 2.87
CA GLY A 51 -14.94 4.80 3.00
C GLY A 51 -13.59 4.50 2.35
N THR A 52 -12.61 5.32 2.71
CA THR A 52 -11.26 5.26 2.18
C THR A 52 -10.35 4.52 3.16
N TYR A 53 -9.62 3.54 2.64
CA TYR A 53 -8.69 2.73 3.41
C TYR A 53 -7.26 2.95 2.94
N TYR A 54 -6.32 2.82 3.87
CA TYR A 54 -4.92 3.07 3.59
C TYR A 54 -4.10 1.82 3.90
N PRO A 55 -3.94 0.91 2.92
CA PRO A 55 -3.08 -0.26 3.06
C PRO A 55 -1.60 0.12 2.89
N ILE A 56 -0.74 -0.62 3.60
CA ILE A 56 0.72 -0.62 3.44
C ILE A 56 1.17 -2.07 3.33
N LEU A 57 2.07 -2.37 2.39
CA LEU A 57 2.75 -3.66 2.25
C LEU A 57 4.27 -3.47 2.35
N TYR A 58 4.89 -4.35 3.12
CA TYR A 58 6.33 -4.49 3.25
C TYR A 58 6.73 -5.87 2.78
N TYR A 59 7.84 -5.98 2.06
CA TYR A 59 8.38 -7.26 1.67
C TYR A 59 9.89 -7.25 1.92
N GLU A 60 10.30 -7.96 2.97
CA GLU A 60 11.68 -7.97 3.47
C GLU A 60 12.05 -9.39 3.92
N LYS A 61 13.26 -9.83 3.61
CA LYS A 61 13.79 -11.17 3.91
C LYS A 61 12.81 -12.27 3.45
N GLY A 62 12.17 -12.07 2.31
CA GLY A 62 11.18 -12.99 1.73
C GLY A 62 9.85 -13.09 2.51
N LYS A 63 9.60 -12.22 3.50
CA LYS A 63 8.37 -12.20 4.29
C LYS A 63 7.50 -11.02 3.91
N LEU A 64 6.24 -11.30 3.58
CA LEU A 64 5.22 -10.27 3.38
C LEU A 64 4.64 -9.86 4.74
N SER A 65 4.70 -8.56 5.02
CA SER A 65 3.99 -7.94 6.14
C SER A 65 3.08 -6.85 5.63
N PHE A 66 1.94 -6.63 6.28
CA PHE A 66 0.95 -5.65 5.82
C PHE A 66 0.22 -4.99 6.98
N ARG A 67 -0.38 -3.84 6.68
CA ARG A 67 -1.30 -3.14 7.57
C ARG A 67 -2.38 -2.48 6.73
N CYS A 68 -3.59 -2.38 7.26
CA CYS A 68 -4.67 -1.62 6.64
C CYS A 68 -5.53 -0.97 7.72
N THR A 69 -6.10 0.19 7.43
CA THR A 69 -7.04 0.89 8.32
C THR A 69 -8.44 0.28 8.39
N CYS A 70 -8.70 -0.86 7.73
CA CYS A 70 -10.02 -1.48 7.69
C CYS A 70 -10.29 -2.47 8.85
N GLU A 71 -9.52 -2.37 9.94
CA GLU A 71 -9.61 -3.14 11.20
C GLU A 71 -9.48 -4.68 11.11
N LYS A 72 -9.51 -5.26 9.90
CA LYS A 72 -9.22 -6.69 9.68
C LYS A 72 -7.75 -6.98 10.04
N LYS A 73 -7.54 -7.95 10.94
CA LYS A 73 -6.20 -8.39 11.38
C LYS A 73 -5.47 -9.18 10.31
N ASP A 74 -6.20 -10.05 9.61
CA ASP A 74 -5.66 -10.82 8.48
C ASP A 74 -5.64 -9.98 7.21
N MET A 75 -5.04 -10.53 6.16
CA MET A 75 -4.99 -9.85 4.88
C MET A 75 -6.41 -9.49 4.41
N CYS A 76 -6.57 -8.25 3.97
CA CYS A 76 -7.82 -7.74 3.47
C CYS A 76 -7.73 -7.47 1.97
N LYS A 77 -8.89 -7.37 1.32
CA LYS A 77 -8.99 -7.07 -0.11
C LYS A 77 -8.25 -5.78 -0.52
N HIS A 78 -8.13 -4.79 0.36
CA HIS A 78 -7.42 -3.54 0.08
C HIS A 78 -5.90 -3.75 -0.02
N VAL A 79 -5.34 -4.58 0.87
CA VAL A 79 -3.93 -4.99 0.83
C VAL A 79 -3.66 -5.78 -0.45
N VAL A 80 -4.53 -6.72 -0.80
CA VAL A 80 -4.42 -7.47 -2.06
C VAL A 80 -4.46 -6.52 -3.26
N ALA A 81 -5.44 -5.61 -3.32
CA ALA A 81 -5.59 -4.68 -4.43
C ALA A 81 -4.34 -3.79 -4.62
N LEU A 82 -3.76 -3.30 -3.52
CA LEU A 82 -2.51 -2.53 -3.56
C LEU A 82 -1.34 -3.38 -4.06
N GLY A 83 -1.21 -4.62 -3.58
CA GLY A 83 -0.18 -5.56 -4.05
C GLY A 83 -0.31 -5.88 -5.54
N LEU A 84 -1.52 -6.13 -6.03
CA LEU A 84 -1.79 -6.34 -7.47
C LEU A 84 -1.44 -5.10 -8.30
N SER A 85 -1.79 -3.91 -7.81
CA SER A 85 -1.42 -2.64 -8.46
C SER A 85 0.09 -2.52 -8.62
N TRP A 86 0.87 -2.92 -7.61
CA TRP A 86 2.33 -2.89 -7.70
C TRP A 86 2.90 -3.90 -8.70
N ILE A 87 2.27 -5.07 -8.81
CA ILE A 87 2.68 -6.13 -9.73
C ILE A 87 2.43 -5.72 -11.18
N TYR A 88 1.26 -5.16 -11.49
CA TYR A 88 0.86 -4.90 -12.88
C TYR A 88 1.04 -3.44 -13.33
N GLU A 89 0.98 -2.49 -12.40
CA GLU A 89 0.91 -1.05 -12.69
C GLU A 89 2.05 -0.29 -11.99
N ARG A 90 3.21 -0.93 -11.83
CA ARG A 90 4.35 -0.40 -11.06
C ARG A 90 4.74 1.04 -11.44
N LYS A 91 4.64 1.38 -12.72
CA LYS A 91 4.99 2.73 -13.25
C LYS A 91 4.08 3.84 -12.72
N GLU A 92 2.92 3.52 -12.16
CA GLU A 92 1.99 4.48 -11.58
C GLU A 92 2.32 4.83 -10.13
N PHE A 93 3.24 4.10 -9.50
CA PHE A 93 3.69 4.39 -8.15
C PHE A 93 4.73 5.51 -8.17
N LYS A 94 4.55 6.49 -7.28
CA LYS A 94 5.51 7.58 -7.10
C LYS A 94 6.47 7.28 -5.95
N PRO A 95 7.78 7.54 -6.11
CA PRO A 95 8.71 7.44 -4.99
C PRO A 95 8.35 8.49 -3.93
N VAL A 96 8.44 8.14 -2.65
CA VAL A 96 8.17 9.08 -1.55
C VAL A 96 9.08 10.31 -1.63
N GLU A 97 10.31 10.12 -2.11
CA GLU A 97 11.30 11.18 -2.30
C GLU A 97 10.84 12.23 -3.31
N GLU A 98 10.07 11.85 -4.34
CA GLU A 98 9.47 12.81 -5.28
C GLU A 98 8.38 13.64 -4.59
N ILE A 99 7.62 13.04 -3.68
CA ILE A 99 6.56 13.73 -2.93
C ILE A 99 7.15 14.74 -1.94
N LEU A 100 8.27 14.40 -1.31
CA LEU A 100 8.97 15.27 -0.38
C LEU A 100 9.94 16.22 -1.08
N GLY A 101 10.31 15.93 -2.33
CA GLY A 101 11.23 16.71 -3.15
C GLY A 101 10.76 18.14 -3.38
N GLY A 102 11.70 19.09 -3.29
CA GLY A 102 11.42 20.52 -3.50
C GLY A 102 10.60 21.19 -2.39
N LYS A 103 10.21 20.46 -1.34
CA LYS A 103 9.49 21.01 -0.18
C LYS A 103 10.47 21.46 0.89
N ASN A 104 10.13 22.54 1.59
CA ASN A 104 10.86 22.94 2.78
C ASN A 104 10.50 22.05 3.99
N GLU A 105 11.27 22.16 5.07
CA GLU A 105 11.09 21.31 6.26
C GLU A 105 9.70 21.43 6.90
N LYS A 106 9.10 22.63 6.88
CA LYS A 106 7.75 22.84 7.41
C LYS A 106 6.71 22.10 6.56
N GLU A 107 6.82 22.18 5.23
CA GLU A 107 5.92 21.49 4.31
C GLU A 107 6.04 19.97 4.41
N LYS A 108 7.28 19.44 4.48
CA LYS A 108 7.51 18.01 4.72
C LYS A 108 6.86 17.56 6.02
N MET A 109 7.06 18.33 7.09
CA MET A 109 6.50 18.01 8.40
C MET A 109 4.97 17.99 8.38
N GLU A 110 4.31 18.92 7.69
CA GLU A 110 2.85 18.92 7.55
C GLU A 110 2.34 17.71 6.75
N ILE A 111 3.06 17.28 5.72
CA ILE A 111 2.74 16.06 4.97
C ILE A 111 2.88 14.83 5.86
N ILE A 112 3.99 14.71 6.58
CA ILE A 112 4.25 13.60 7.51
C ILE A 112 3.15 13.54 8.57
N LYS A 113 2.82 14.68 9.20
CA LYS A 113 1.70 14.76 10.17
C LYS A 113 0.39 14.30 9.54
N SER A 114 0.04 14.80 8.36
CA SER A 114 -1.19 14.41 7.66
C SER A 114 -1.25 12.90 7.40
N ALA A 115 -0.13 12.31 6.97
CA ALA A 115 -0.01 10.89 6.74
C ALA A 115 -0.13 10.09 8.05
N LEU A 116 0.48 10.55 9.16
CA LEU A 116 0.37 9.91 10.46
C LEU A 116 -1.07 9.78 10.97
N PHE A 117 -1.88 10.81 10.77
CA PHE A 117 -3.30 10.77 11.16
C PHE A 117 -4.13 9.82 10.29
N LYS A 118 -3.75 9.63 9.03
CA LYS A 118 -4.47 8.75 8.09
C LYS A 118 -3.99 7.30 8.15
N LEU A 119 -2.74 7.08 8.55
CA LEU A 119 -2.03 5.81 8.50
C LEU A 119 -1.31 5.53 9.82
N PRO A 120 -1.96 4.86 10.77
CA PRO A 120 -1.29 4.35 11.95
C PRO A 120 -0.19 3.37 11.52
N GLY A 121 1.09 3.77 11.57
CA GLY A 121 2.23 2.99 11.04
C GLY A 121 3.00 3.63 9.87
N PHE A 122 2.67 4.87 9.49
CA PHE A 122 3.39 5.57 8.43
C PHE A 122 4.87 5.86 8.77
N LEU A 123 5.24 6.04 10.05
CA LEU A 123 6.65 6.29 10.41
C LEU A 123 7.59 5.13 10.09
N SER A 124 7.11 3.89 10.02
CA SER A 124 7.94 2.75 9.63
C SER A 124 8.03 2.57 8.12
N PHE A 125 7.38 3.45 7.35
CA PHE A 125 7.26 3.36 5.90
C PHE A 125 8.11 4.39 5.15
N ILE A 126 8.37 5.53 5.78
CA ILE A 126 9.28 6.60 5.32
C ILE A 126 10.65 6.42 5.96
#